data_AF-A0AAI8QC70-F1
#
_entry.id   AF-A0AAI8QC70-F1
#
_cell.length_a   1.000
_cell.length_b   1.000
_cell.length_c   1.000
_cell.angle_alpha   90.00
_cell.angle_beta   90.00
_cell.angle_gamma   90.00
#
_symmetry.space_group_name_H-M   'P 1'
#
loop_
_entity.id
_entity.type
_entity.pdbx_description
1 polymer ?
#
loop_
_entity_poly.entity_id
_entity_poly.type
_entity_poly.pdbx_seq_one_letter_code
_entity_poly.pdbx_strand_id
1 'polypeptide(L)'
;MRLVFRYQAMQDIVDFALSVLRERSPVGTGNDKHPGLYRDSHTVFLNGHVVQGADVSAFRPGDQINISNPVPYARKIEIGRLTMSVPPHVYEDSALIVAGRYGNRASVKFTFMPVRFGGVAAFAAFSKQIRPGRRMSEKARQDWLSRQPALEIRAR
;
A
#
# COMPACT_ATOMS: atom_id res chain seq x y z
N MET A 1 -0.19 26.63 29.82
CA MET A 1 -0.25 26.56 28.34
C MET A 1 0.16 25.14 27.93
N ARG A 2 -0.79 24.30 27.50
CA ARG A 2 -0.53 22.88 27.18
C ARG A 2 -0.25 22.79 25.68
N LEU A 3 1.03 22.69 25.29
CA LEU A 3 1.42 22.44 23.91
C LEU A 3 0.99 21.02 23.51
N VAL A 4 0.01 20.91 22.61
CA VAL A 4 -0.51 19.64 22.11
C VAL A 4 0.38 19.15 20.97
N PHE A 5 1.53 18.57 21.30
CA PHE A 5 2.54 18.05 20.36
C PHE A 5 2.20 16.69 19.73
N ARG A 6 0.94 16.24 19.78
CA ARG A 6 0.61 14.82 19.52
C ARG A 6 0.32 14.47 18.06
N TYR A 7 0.01 15.44 17.20
CA TYR A 7 -0.53 15.16 15.86
C TYR A 7 0.52 15.10 14.74
N GLN A 8 1.64 15.81 14.91
CA GLN A 8 2.69 15.88 13.90
C GLN A 8 3.52 14.59 13.79
N ALA A 9 3.63 13.83 14.89
CA ALA A 9 4.52 12.67 14.95
C ALA A 9 4.07 11.51 14.03
N MET A 10 2.76 11.27 13.87
CA MET A 10 2.28 10.23 12.95
C MET A 10 2.27 10.69 11.51
N GLN A 11 1.99 11.97 11.25
CA GLN A 11 2.10 12.55 9.92
C GLN A 11 3.53 12.43 9.38
N ASP A 12 4.53 12.75 10.20
CA ASP A 12 5.95 12.60 9.82
C ASP A 12 6.33 11.16 9.43
N ILE A 13 5.72 10.17 10.08
CA ILE A 13 5.94 8.75 9.77
C ILE A 13 5.28 8.39 8.43
N VAL A 14 4.05 8.86 8.20
CA VAL A 14 3.32 8.64 6.95
C VAL A 14 4.02 9.31 5.77
N ASP A 15 4.46 10.56 5.92
CA ASP A 15 5.15 11.32 4.88
C ASP A 15 6.47 10.66 4.50
N PHE A 16 7.24 10.21 5.50
CA PHE A 16 8.46 9.45 5.26
C PHE A 16 8.19 8.09 4.61
N ALA A 17 7.16 7.36 5.07
CA ALA A 17 6.81 6.08 4.45
C ALA A 17 6.39 6.26 2.98
N LEU A 18 5.63 7.31 2.66
CA LEU A 18 5.28 7.66 1.29
C LEU A 18 6.51 8.05 0.46
N SER A 19 7.47 8.77 1.02
CA SER A 19 8.70 9.12 0.29
C SER A 19 9.50 7.86 -0.05
N VAL A 20 9.70 6.96 0.92
CA VAL A 20 10.42 5.69 0.72
C VAL A 20 9.72 4.82 -0.32
N LEU A 21 8.39 4.69 -0.24
CA LEU A 21 7.61 3.92 -1.20
C LEU A 21 7.73 4.50 -2.61
N ARG A 22 7.68 5.83 -2.77
CA ARG A 22 7.83 6.49 -4.08
C ARG A 22 9.23 6.31 -4.65
N GLU A 23 10.26 6.40 -3.83
CA GLU A 23 11.65 6.26 -4.25
C GLU A 23 11.95 4.83 -4.75
N ARG A 24 11.42 3.82 -4.07
CA ARG A 24 11.60 2.41 -4.45
C ARG A 24 10.66 1.92 -5.54
N SER A 25 9.67 2.74 -5.91
CA SER A 25 8.65 2.33 -6.86
C SER A 25 9.14 2.32 -8.30
N PRO A 26 8.77 1.30 -9.09
CA PRO A 26 9.04 1.30 -10.52
C PRO A 26 8.27 2.44 -11.21
N VAL A 27 8.95 3.13 -12.11
CA VAL A 27 8.38 4.22 -12.93
C VAL A 27 7.93 3.72 -14.32
N GLY A 28 8.15 2.44 -14.64
CA GLY A 28 7.90 1.91 -15.99
C GLY A 28 8.95 2.39 -17.00
N THR A 29 8.98 1.79 -18.19
CA THR A 29 9.87 2.17 -19.30
C THR A 29 9.06 2.66 -20.49
N GLY A 30 9.70 3.15 -21.56
CA GLY A 30 9.08 3.92 -22.65
C GLY A 30 7.89 3.31 -23.41
N ASN A 31 7.54 2.03 -23.18
CA ASN A 31 6.35 1.38 -23.73
C ASN A 31 5.19 1.23 -22.71
N ASP A 32 5.36 1.72 -21.48
CA ASP A 32 4.29 1.74 -20.48
C ASP A 32 3.25 2.80 -20.86
N LYS A 33 1.97 2.40 -20.86
CA LYS A 33 0.84 3.29 -21.13
C LYS A 33 0.72 4.41 -20.09
N HIS A 34 1.15 4.14 -18.85
CA HIS A 34 1.08 5.10 -17.75
C HIS A 34 2.37 5.05 -16.90
N PRO A 35 3.49 5.61 -17.40
CA PRO A 35 4.74 5.67 -16.65
C PRO A 35 4.52 6.38 -15.30
N GLY A 36 5.07 5.83 -14.23
CA GLY A 36 4.95 6.36 -12.87
C GLY A 36 3.63 6.04 -12.16
N LEU A 37 2.65 5.42 -12.83
CA LEU A 37 1.33 5.18 -12.22
C LEU A 37 1.42 4.43 -10.89
N TYR A 38 2.25 3.38 -10.81
CA TYR A 38 2.45 2.64 -9.56
C TYR A 38 2.97 3.56 -8.44
N ARG A 39 4.07 4.28 -8.70
CA ARG A 39 4.70 5.23 -7.77
C ARG A 39 3.71 6.28 -7.26
N ASP A 40 2.90 6.82 -8.16
CA ASP A 40 2.05 7.97 -7.87
C ASP A 40 0.70 7.56 -7.26
N SER A 41 0.37 6.27 -7.28
CA SER A 41 -0.92 5.75 -6.78
C SER A 41 -0.92 5.31 -5.31
N HIS A 42 0.18 5.43 -4.57
CA HIS A 42 0.18 5.08 -3.15
C HIS A 42 -0.87 5.89 -2.39
N THR A 43 -1.77 5.18 -1.72
CA THR A 43 -2.94 5.75 -1.04
C THR A 43 -2.86 5.43 0.45
N VAL A 44 -3.21 6.40 1.28
CA VAL A 44 -3.23 6.27 2.74
C VAL A 44 -4.64 6.01 3.24
N PHE A 45 -4.73 5.15 4.25
CA PHE A 45 -5.93 4.71 4.92
C PHE A 45 -5.84 4.98 6.40
N LEU A 46 -6.93 5.46 6.99
CA LEU A 46 -7.14 5.48 8.42
C LEU A 46 -8.33 4.58 8.75
N ASN A 47 -8.09 3.52 9.51
CA ASN A 47 -9.09 2.50 9.86
C ASN A 47 -9.83 1.93 8.62
N GLY A 48 -9.11 1.78 7.51
CA GLY A 48 -9.65 1.26 6.24
C GLY A 48 -10.33 2.30 5.34
N HIS A 49 -10.43 3.56 5.76
CA HIS A 49 -10.99 4.66 4.96
C HIS A 49 -9.89 5.48 4.30
N VAL A 50 -10.04 5.81 3.02
CA VAL A 50 -9.12 6.70 2.30
C VAL A 50 -9.10 8.05 3.01
N VAL A 51 -7.90 8.55 3.32
CA VAL A 51 -7.72 9.93 3.78
C VAL A 51 -7.21 10.80 2.62
N GLN A 52 -7.85 11.94 2.40
CA GLN A 52 -7.46 12.87 1.34
C GLN A 52 -6.11 13.51 1.65
N GLY A 53 -5.26 13.66 0.63
CA GLY A 53 -3.95 14.30 0.79
C GLY A 53 -2.99 13.57 1.73
N ALA A 54 -3.24 12.30 2.07
CA ALA A 54 -2.51 11.57 3.10
C ALA A 54 -2.54 12.23 4.49
N ASP A 55 -3.55 13.07 4.76
CA ASP A 55 -3.71 13.73 6.06
C ASP A 55 -4.24 12.74 7.11
N VAL A 56 -3.41 12.48 8.12
CA VAL A 56 -3.75 11.61 9.27
C VAL A 56 -3.95 12.42 10.56
N SER A 57 -4.26 13.71 10.47
CA SER A 57 -4.55 14.57 11.62
C SER A 57 -5.69 14.04 12.51
N ALA A 58 -6.64 13.29 11.93
CA ALA A 58 -7.74 12.65 12.66
C ALA A 58 -7.34 11.41 13.47
N PHE A 59 -6.08 10.94 13.36
CA PHE A 59 -5.57 9.75 14.03
C PHE A 59 -5.68 9.83 15.56
N ARG A 60 -6.06 8.72 16.18
CA ARG A 60 -6.15 8.53 17.63
C ARG A 60 -5.36 7.28 18.06
N PRO A 61 -4.84 7.25 19.30
CA PRO A 61 -4.25 6.03 19.85
C PRO A 61 -5.23 4.85 19.73
N GLY A 62 -4.74 3.73 19.19
CA GLY A 62 -5.56 2.55 18.87
C GLY A 62 -5.94 2.43 17.40
N ASP A 63 -5.96 3.53 16.66
CA ASP A 63 -6.21 3.53 15.22
C ASP A 63 -5.10 2.81 14.44
N GLN A 64 -5.47 2.38 13.25
CA GLN A 64 -4.59 1.74 12.29
C GLN A 64 -4.47 2.59 11.05
N ILE A 65 -3.23 2.95 10.70
CA ILE A 65 -2.93 3.56 9.40
C ILE A 65 -2.46 2.45 8.46
N ASN A 66 -2.97 2.45 7.23
CA ASN A 66 -2.40 1.63 6.18
C ASN A 66 -1.98 2.50 4.99
N ILE A 67 -0.91 2.10 4.30
CA ILE A 67 -0.55 2.66 2.99
C ILE A 67 -0.58 1.51 2.01
N SER A 68 -1.36 1.61 0.94
CA SER A 68 -1.47 0.56 -0.07
C SER A 68 -1.54 1.14 -1.48
N ASN A 69 -1.52 0.30 -2.49
CA ASN A 69 -1.59 0.72 -3.88
C ASN A 69 -2.85 0.15 -4.54
N PRO A 70 -3.77 1.00 -5.04
CA PRO A 70 -4.99 0.59 -5.69
C PRO A 70 -4.78 0.18 -7.17
N VAL A 71 -3.54 0.09 -7.66
CA VAL A 71 -3.33 -0.44 -9.01
C VAL A 71 -3.49 -1.97 -9.03
N PRO A 72 -4.19 -2.53 -10.03
CA PRO A 72 -4.46 -3.95 -10.17
C PRO A 72 -3.28 -4.92 -10.06
N TYR A 73 -2.11 -4.46 -10.51
CA TYR A 73 -0.91 -5.27 -10.62
C TYR A 73 0.05 -5.07 -9.44
N ALA A 74 -0.31 -4.29 -8.42
CA ALA A 74 0.58 -4.00 -7.30
C ALA A 74 1.04 -5.27 -6.57
N ARG A 75 0.10 -6.20 -6.33
CA ARG A 75 0.44 -7.51 -5.78
C ARG A 75 1.46 -8.28 -6.64
N LYS A 76 1.36 -8.20 -7.97
CA LYS A 76 2.28 -8.93 -8.88
C LYS A 76 3.69 -8.34 -8.85
N ILE A 77 3.81 -7.02 -8.72
CA ILE A 77 5.09 -6.32 -8.50
C ILE A 77 5.70 -6.82 -7.19
N GLU A 78 4.94 -6.75 -6.10
CA GLU A 78 5.44 -7.11 -4.77
C GLU A 78 6.02 -8.53 -4.73
N ILE A 79 5.32 -9.52 -5.31
CA ILE A 79 5.74 -10.92 -5.30
C ILE A 79 6.75 -11.28 -6.40
N GLY A 80 7.24 -10.31 -7.19
CA GLY A 80 8.22 -10.54 -8.26
C GLY A 80 7.72 -11.42 -9.41
N ARG A 81 6.42 -11.39 -9.73
CA ARG A 81 5.82 -12.21 -10.81
C ARG A 81 5.52 -11.43 -12.10
N LEU A 82 5.99 -10.19 -12.22
CA LEU A 82 5.96 -9.51 -13.51
C LEU A 82 7.08 -10.07 -14.40
N THR A 83 6.78 -10.26 -15.68
CA THR A 83 7.76 -10.65 -16.71
C THR A 83 8.74 -9.53 -17.03
N MET A 84 8.43 -8.30 -16.63
CA MET A 84 9.30 -7.13 -16.79
C MET A 84 10.22 -7.00 -15.57
N SER A 85 11.47 -6.59 -15.78
CA SER A 85 12.42 -6.33 -14.69
C SER A 85 11.98 -5.12 -13.87
N VAL A 86 11.23 -5.39 -12.80
CA VAL A 86 10.82 -4.41 -11.78
C VAL A 86 11.33 -4.90 -10.43
N PRO A 87 11.87 -4.02 -9.58
CA PRO A 87 12.28 -4.41 -8.24
C PRO A 87 11.09 -5.01 -7.47
N PRO A 88 11.17 -6.27 -7.02
CA PRO A 88 10.15 -6.87 -6.17
C PRO A 88 10.23 -6.31 -4.75
N HIS A 89 9.31 -6.72 -3.87
CA HIS A 89 9.36 -6.43 -2.42
C HIS A 89 9.35 -4.94 -2.05
N VAL A 90 8.69 -4.09 -2.85
CA VAL A 90 8.64 -2.63 -2.61
C VAL A 90 8.09 -2.32 -1.22
N TYR A 91 6.99 -2.97 -0.82
CA TYR A 91 6.37 -2.74 0.49
C TYR A 91 7.12 -3.42 1.62
N GLU A 92 7.57 -4.65 1.42
CA GLU A 92 8.34 -5.39 2.41
C GLU A 92 9.66 -4.67 2.78
N ASP A 93 10.43 -4.24 1.79
CA ASP A 93 11.68 -3.49 2.01
C ASP A 93 11.41 -2.12 2.62
N SER A 94 10.34 -1.44 2.19
CA SER A 94 9.96 -0.14 2.75
C SER A 94 9.57 -0.27 4.23
N ALA A 95 8.91 -1.36 4.61
CA ALA A 95 8.57 -1.61 6.01
C ALA A 95 9.83 -1.68 6.89
N LEU A 96 10.88 -2.35 6.42
CA LEU A 96 12.15 -2.45 7.14
C LEU A 96 12.82 -1.08 7.32
N ILE A 97 12.85 -0.24 6.28
CA ILE A 97 13.43 1.10 6.32
C ILE A 97 12.68 2.00 7.31
N VAL A 98 11.35 2.03 7.20
CA VAL A 98 10.50 2.88 8.05
C VAL A 98 10.55 2.38 9.50
N ALA A 99 10.53 1.06 9.74
CA ALA A 99 10.70 0.49 11.06
C ALA A 99 12.09 0.78 11.66
N GLY A 100 13.15 0.79 10.85
CA GLY A 100 14.48 1.18 11.30
C GLY A 100 14.55 2.63 11.80
N ARG A 101 13.83 3.55 11.15
CA ARG A 101 13.79 4.96 11.54
C ARG A 101 12.83 5.27 12.70
N TYR A 102 11.67 4.61 12.73
CA TYR A 102 10.56 4.97 13.62
C TYR A 102 10.09 3.85 14.56
N GLY A 103 10.79 2.72 14.62
CA GLY A 103 10.40 1.55 15.41
C GLY A 103 10.26 1.79 16.93
N ASN A 104 10.86 2.87 17.44
CA ASN A 104 10.71 3.33 18.81
C ASN A 104 9.39 4.09 19.06
N ARG A 105 8.72 4.59 18.02
CA ARG A 105 7.48 5.40 18.09
C ARG A 105 6.27 4.68 17.51
N ALA A 106 6.47 3.84 16.50
CA ALA A 106 5.41 3.12 15.82
C ALA A 106 5.83 1.68 15.49
N SER A 107 4.85 0.79 15.49
CA SER A 107 4.98 -0.50 14.83
C SER A 107 4.69 -0.33 13.34
N VAL A 108 5.65 -0.69 12.50
CA VAL A 108 5.49 -0.70 11.03
C VAL A 108 5.67 -2.12 10.53
N LYS A 109 4.69 -2.64 9.79
CA LYS A 109 4.67 -4.03 9.31
C LYS A 109 4.21 -4.10 7.86
N PHE A 110 4.76 -5.04 7.12
CA PHE A 110 4.22 -5.42 5.82
C PHE A 110 3.01 -6.36 5.99
N THR A 111 1.97 -6.15 5.19
CA THR A 111 0.78 -6.99 5.15
C THR A 111 0.13 -6.97 3.77
N PHE A 112 -0.88 -7.82 3.57
CA PHE A 112 -1.78 -7.76 2.43
C PHE A 112 -3.19 -7.38 2.90
N MET A 113 -3.62 -6.16 2.60
CA MET A 113 -4.93 -5.64 3.01
C MET A 113 -5.95 -5.73 1.88
N PRO A 114 -7.24 -5.98 2.17
CA PRO A 114 -8.29 -5.89 1.18
C PRO A 114 -8.49 -4.42 0.76
N VAL A 115 -8.30 -4.12 -0.52
CA VAL A 115 -8.58 -2.80 -1.11
C VAL A 115 -9.87 -2.90 -1.93
N ARG A 116 -10.95 -2.26 -1.46
CA ARG A 116 -12.30 -2.38 -2.03
C ARG A 116 -12.76 -1.20 -2.90
N PHE A 117 -11.87 -0.25 -3.19
CA PHE A 117 -12.19 0.95 -3.97
C PHE A 117 -11.09 1.21 -5.02
N GLY A 118 -11.37 2.09 -5.98
CA GLY A 118 -10.46 2.40 -7.09
C GLY A 118 -10.38 1.32 -8.16
N GLY A 119 -9.30 1.35 -8.95
CA GLY A 119 -9.06 0.42 -10.06
C GLY A 119 -8.99 -1.06 -9.66
N VAL A 120 -8.67 -1.37 -8.39
CA VAL A 120 -8.68 -2.75 -7.86
C VAL A 120 -10.09 -3.35 -7.88
N ALA A 121 -11.12 -2.60 -7.49
CA ALA A 121 -12.48 -3.12 -7.45
C ALA A 121 -12.99 -3.43 -8.87
N ALA A 122 -12.74 -2.51 -9.81
CA ALA A 122 -13.04 -2.69 -11.22
C ALA A 122 -12.24 -3.85 -11.84
N PHE A 123 -10.95 -3.96 -11.52
CA PHE A 123 -10.12 -5.07 -12.00
C PHE A 123 -10.50 -6.41 -11.38
N ALA A 124 -10.81 -6.46 -10.09
CA ALA A 124 -11.29 -7.67 -9.41
C ALA A 124 -12.64 -8.11 -9.99
N ALA A 125 -13.51 -7.18 -10.39
CA ALA A 125 -14.75 -7.47 -11.12
C ALA A 125 -14.48 -8.00 -12.54
N PHE A 126 -13.57 -7.36 -13.29
CA PHE A 126 -13.20 -7.76 -14.65
C PHE A 126 -12.48 -9.12 -14.70
N SER A 127 -11.52 -9.35 -13.81
CA SER A 127 -10.76 -10.60 -13.72
C SER A 127 -11.58 -11.80 -13.25
N LYS A 128 -12.81 -11.59 -12.73
CA LYS A 128 -13.79 -12.69 -12.55
C LYS A 128 -14.28 -13.26 -13.88
N GLN A 129 -14.42 -12.42 -14.92
CA GLN A 129 -14.90 -12.82 -16.25
C GLN A 129 -13.83 -13.56 -17.07
N ILE A 130 -12.55 -13.32 -16.80
CA ILE A 130 -11.45 -14.05 -17.45
C ILE A 130 -11.30 -15.42 -16.76
N ARG A 131 -11.48 -16.52 -17.50
CA ARG A 131 -11.21 -17.89 -17.03
C ARG A 131 -9.69 -18.16 -17.05
N PRO A 132 -9.07 -18.73 -15.98
CA PRO A 132 -7.78 -19.38 -16.18
C PRO A 132 -7.55 -20.70 -15.41
N GLY A 133 -7.07 -21.69 -16.16
CA GLY A 133 -5.93 -22.61 -15.94
C GLY A 133 -5.59 -23.28 -14.60
N ARG A 134 -5.87 -22.71 -13.42
CA ARG A 134 -5.45 -23.30 -12.13
C ARG A 134 -6.64 -23.37 -11.18
N ARG A 135 -6.94 -24.58 -10.70
CA ARG A 135 -8.00 -24.88 -9.72
C ARG A 135 -7.73 -24.15 -8.39
N MET A 136 -8.16 -22.90 -8.30
CA MET A 136 -8.29 -22.15 -7.05
C MET A 136 -9.78 -22.01 -6.76
N SER A 137 -10.19 -22.12 -5.49
CA SER A 137 -11.60 -21.88 -5.15
C SER A 137 -11.97 -20.42 -5.49
N GLU A 138 -13.20 -20.18 -5.90
CA GLU A 138 -13.65 -18.85 -6.32
C GLU A 138 -13.48 -17.80 -5.21
N LYS A 139 -13.67 -18.21 -3.95
CA LYS A 139 -13.42 -17.39 -2.77
C LYS A 139 -11.93 -17.05 -2.59
N ALA A 140 -11.04 -18.03 -2.74
CA ALA A 140 -9.60 -17.80 -2.68
C ALA A 140 -9.12 -16.90 -3.84
N ARG A 141 -9.73 -17.04 -5.02
CA ARG A 141 -9.48 -16.17 -6.18
C ARG A 141 -9.87 -14.72 -5.89
N GLN A 142 -11.08 -14.50 -5.37
CA GLN A 142 -11.56 -13.16 -5.05
C GLN A 142 -10.73 -12.49 -3.95
N ASP A 143 -10.34 -13.25 -2.92
CA ASP A 143 -9.45 -12.76 -1.86
C ASP A 143 -8.07 -12.41 -2.42
N TRP A 144 -7.51 -13.26 -3.29
CA TRP A 144 -6.21 -13.02 -3.93
C TRP A 144 -6.21 -11.78 -4.84
N LEU A 145 -7.31 -11.52 -5.56
CA LEU A 145 -7.45 -10.37 -6.46
C LEU A 145 -7.68 -9.04 -5.72
N SER A 146 -8.29 -9.09 -4.53
CA SER A 146 -8.66 -7.89 -3.77
C SER A 146 -7.62 -7.49 -2.74
N ARG A 147 -6.71 -8.40 -2.37
CA ARG A 147 -5.65 -8.14 -1.41
C ARG A 147 -4.42 -7.51 -2.05
N GLN A 148 -4.16 -6.26 -1.72
CA GLN A 148 -3.00 -5.51 -2.20
C GLN A 148 -1.92 -5.40 -1.12
N PRO A 149 -0.64 -5.27 -1.51
CA PRO A 149 0.43 -5.06 -0.56
C PRO A 149 0.22 -3.74 0.19
N ALA A 150 0.52 -3.75 1.48
CA ALA A 150 0.34 -2.59 2.33
C ALA A 150 1.38 -2.51 3.45
N LEU A 151 1.69 -1.28 3.83
CA LEU A 151 2.28 -0.98 5.12
C LEU A 151 1.16 -0.83 6.14
N GLU A 152 1.28 -1.47 7.28
CA GLU A 152 0.47 -1.23 8.47
C GLU A 152 1.31 -0.46 9.49
N ILE A 153 0.80 0.68 9.92
CA ILE A 153 1.46 1.59 10.84
C ILE A 153 0.52 1.80 12.05
N ARG A 154 1.03 1.52 13.24
CA ARG A 154 0.31 1.69 14.52
C ARG A 154 1.20 2.39 15.53
N ALA A 155 0.65 3.33 16.29
CA ALA A 155 1.38 3.95 17.40
C ALA A 155 1.72 2.90 18.48
N ARG A 156 2.86 3.08 19.14
CA ARG A 156 3.24 2.31 20.33
C ARG A 156 2.87 3.03 21.62
#